data_AF-A0A953BJ92-F1
#
_entry.id   AF-A0A953BJ92-F1
#
_cell.length_a   1.000
_cell.length_b   1.000
_cell.length_c   1.000
_cell.angle_alpha   90.00
_cell.angle_beta   90.00
_cell.angle_gamma   90.00
#
_symmetry.space_group_name_H-M   'P 1'
#
loop_
_entity.id
_entity.type
_entity.pdbx_description
1 polymer ?
#
loop_
_entity_poly.entity_id
_entity_poly.type
_entity_poly.pdbx_seq_one_letter_code
_entity_poly.pdbx_strand_id
1 'polypeptide(L)' 'MPLYEYVCEADGTVLELMRPMSDADKPVSDPEGKGRRFVRKFSTFAAKAQAGSIPLGVRSGGGCACGKPHGCGSH' A
#
# COMPACT_ATOMS: atom_id res chain seq x y z
N MET A 1 -9.75 14.03 4.24
CA MET A 1 -10.16 12.93 5.14
C MET A 1 -10.08 11.63 4.34
N PRO A 2 -9.36 10.60 4.79
CA PRO A 2 -9.17 9.38 4.00
C PRO A 2 -10.49 8.63 3.79
N LEU A 3 -10.61 7.99 2.62
CA LEU A 3 -11.70 7.10 2.26
C LEU A 3 -11.32 5.68 2.66
N TYR A 4 -12.23 4.99 3.36
CA TYR A 4 -12.07 3.59 3.75
C TYR A 4 -13.23 2.76 3.22
N GLU A 5 -12.92 1.53 2.80
CA GLU A 5 -13.90 0.51 2.46
C GLU A 5 -14.20 -0.37 3.67
N TYR A 6 -15.47 -0.72 3.86
CA TYR A 6 -15.92 -1.68 4.85
C TYR A 6 -16.78 -2.74 4.18
N VAL A 7 -16.60 -4.00 4.56
CA VAL A 7 -17.35 -5.13 4.00
C VAL A 7 -18.23 -5.75 5.09
N CYS A 8 -19.47 -6.05 4.74
CA CYS A 8 -20.38 -6.82 5.58
C CYS A 8 -19.97 -8.29 5.60
N GLU A 9 -19.84 -8.87 6.79
CA GLU A 9 -19.46 -10.28 6.93
C GLU A 9 -20.59 -11.25 6.52
N ALA A 10 -21.85 -10.80 6.55
CA ALA A 10 -23.02 -11.66 6.28
C ALA A 10 -23.38 -11.77 4.80
N ASP A 11 -23.27 -10.67 4.05
CA ASP A 11 -23.77 -10.58 2.66
C ASP A 11 -22.74 -10.03 1.67
N GLY A 12 -21.58 -9.57 2.13
CA GLY A 12 -20.52 -9.01 1.29
C GLY A 12 -20.78 -7.58 0.81
N THR A 13 -21.81 -6.89 1.29
CA THR A 13 -22.08 -5.48 0.96
C THR A 13 -20.87 -4.61 1.30
N VAL A 14 -20.47 -3.73 0.39
CA VAL A 14 -19.35 -2.80 0.59
C VAL A 14 -19.88 -1.39 0.84
N LEU A 15 -19.35 -0.74 1.87
CA LEU A 15 -19.60 0.66 2.20
C LEU A 15 -18.30 1.46 2.09
N GLU A 16 -18.40 2.66 1.52
CA GLU A 16 -17.31 3.61 1.44
C GLU A 16 -17.57 4.78 2.38
N LEU A 17 -16.64 5.04 3.30
CA LEU A 17 -16.80 6.08 4.30
C LEU A 17 -15.53 6.92 4.44
N MET A 18 -15.70 8.24 4.40
CA MET A 18 -14.63 9.16 4.77
C MET A 18 -14.58 9.27 6.30
N ARG A 19 -13.45 8.90 6.91
CA ARG A 19 -13.26 8.98 8.38
C ARG A 19 -11.84 9.39 8.73
N PRO A 20 -11.60 10.04 9.89
CA PRO A 20 -10.25 10.14 10.42
C PRO A 20 -9.71 8.76 10.80
N MET A 21 -8.38 8.59 10.79
CA MET A 21 -7.75 7.29 11.09
C MET A 21 -8.09 6.80 12.52
N SER A 22 -8.33 7.72 13.47
CA SER A 22 -8.77 7.38 14.84
C SER A 22 -10.11 6.63 14.90
N ASP A 23 -10.90 6.72 13.85
CA ASP A 23 -12.27 6.21 13.78
C ASP A 23 -12.40 5.07 12.77
N ALA A 24 -11.28 4.64 12.19
CA ALA A 24 -11.23 3.61 11.15
C ALA A 24 -11.63 2.22 11.68
N ASP A 25 -11.38 1.94 12.96
CA ASP A 25 -11.71 0.66 13.60
C ASP A 25 -12.98 0.74 14.47
N LYS A 26 -13.63 1.92 14.52
CA LYS A 26 -14.91 2.07 15.23
C LYS A 26 -16.03 1.37 14.45
N PRO A 27 -17.04 0.80 15.15
CA PRO A 27 -18.20 0.18 14.50
C PRO A 27 -18.84 1.10 13.47
N VAL A 28 -19.27 0.52 12.34
CA VAL A 28 -20.01 1.22 11.29
C VAL A 28 -21.49 0.89 11.46
N SER A 29 -22.31 1.94 11.54
CA SER A 29 -23.77 1.79 11.55
C SER A 29 -24.26 1.26 10.21
N ASP A 30 -25.13 0.27 10.24
CA ASP A 30 -25.77 -0.28 9.05
C ASP A 30 -26.81 0.72 8.50
N PRO A 31 -26.67 1.22 7.26
CA PRO A 31 -27.64 2.15 6.66
C PRO A 31 -29.04 1.52 6.48
N GLU A 32 -29.14 0.19 6.41
CA GLU A 32 -30.42 -0.52 6.27
C GLU A 32 -31.03 -0.91 7.62
N GLY A 33 -30.34 -0.66 8.74
CA GLY A 33 -30.84 -0.97 10.08
C GLY A 33 -31.05 -2.46 10.36
N LYS A 34 -30.41 -3.36 9.60
CA LYS A 34 -30.57 -4.82 9.71
C LYS A 34 -29.64 -5.47 10.76
N GLY A 35 -28.90 -4.65 11.52
CA GLY A 35 -27.95 -5.14 12.52
C GLY A 35 -26.73 -5.84 11.92
N ARG A 36 -26.38 -5.53 10.67
CA ARG A 36 -25.22 -6.13 9.99
C ARG A 36 -23.91 -5.61 10.59
N ARG A 37 -22.89 -6.48 10.54
CA ARG A 37 -21.54 -6.16 11.00
C ARG A 37 -20.63 -5.87 9.82
N PHE A 38 -20.02 -4.70 9.84
CA PHE A 38 -19.10 -4.22 8.83
C PHE A 38 -17.68 -4.15 9.41
N VAL A 39 -16.72 -4.71 8.68
CA VAL A 39 -15.30 -4.71 9.04
C VAL A 39 -14.49 -3.95 8.00
N ARG A 40 -13.43 -3.26 8.44
CA ARG A 40 -12.57 -2.48 7.54
C ARG A 40 -11.84 -3.42 6.57
N LYS A 41 -11.92 -3.11 5.28
CA LYS A 41 -11.27 -3.87 4.22
C LYS A 41 -9.95 -3.18 3.83
N PHE A 42 -8.89 -3.98 3.73
CA PHE A 42 -7.60 -3.54 3.19
C PHE A 42 -7.34 -4.23 1.85
N SER A 43 -7.11 -3.45 0.80
CA SER A 43 -6.62 -4.00 -0.46
C SER A 43 -5.13 -4.33 -0.32
N THR A 44 -4.78 -5.59 -0.49
CA THR A 44 -3.38 -6.04 -0.56
C THR A 44 -3.07 -6.38 -2.00
N PHE A 45 -1.95 -5.88 -2.51
CA PHE A 45 -1.43 -6.25 -3.83
C PHE A 45 -0.08 -6.95 -3.64
N ALA A 46 0.12 -8.06 -4.35
CA ALA A 46 1.39 -8.76 -4.37
C ALA A 46 2.24 -8.21 -5.53
N ALA A 47 3.26 -7.40 -5.22
CA ALA A 47 4.23 -6.95 -6.22
C ALA A 47 5.26 -8.07 -6.46
N LYS A 48 5.10 -8.83 -7.55
CA LYS A 48 6.12 -9.78 -7.99
C LYS A 48 7.16 -9.04 -8.84
N ALA A 49 8.35 -8.81 -8.28
CA ALA A 49 9.49 -8.40 -9.08
C ALA A 49 9.97 -9.60 -9.91
N GLN A 50 9.80 -9.51 -11.23
CA GLN A 50 10.44 -10.46 -12.13
C GLN A 50 11.94 -10.16 -12.06
N ALA A 51 12.71 -11.01 -11.38
CA ALA A 51 14.16 -10.96 -11.43
C ALA A 51 14.58 -11.32 -12.86
N GLY A 52 14.65 -10.31 -13.72
CA GLY A 52 15.36 -10.42 -14.98
C GLY A 52 16.79 -10.80 -14.67
N SER A 53 17.24 -11.93 -15.20
CA SER A 53 18.63 -12.34 -15.16
C SER A 53 19.49 -11.23 -15.77
N ILE A 54 20.09 -10.39 -14.92
CA ILE A 54 21.21 -9.54 -15.32
C ILE A 54 22.31 -10.50 -15.75
N PRO A 55 22.79 -10.48 -17.01
CA PRO A 55 23.97 -11.27 -17.35
C PRO A 55 25.11 -10.77 -16.46
N LEU A 56 25.71 -11.69 -15.69
CA LEU A 56 26.90 -11.44 -14.90
C LEU A 56 28.03 -11.03 -15.84
N GLY A 57 28.16 -9.72 -16.07
CA GLY A 57 29.14 -9.13 -16.96
C GLY A 57 29.72 -7.88 -16.31
N VAL A 58 31.02 -7.97 -16.02
CA VAL A 58 31.92 -6.90 -15.57
C VAL A 58 32.00 -6.69 -14.05
N ARG A 59 33.19 -7.05 -13.55
CA ARG A 59 33.72 -6.82 -12.22
C ARG A 59 33.97 -5.33 -11.98
N SER A 60 34.03 -4.98 -10.68
CA SER A 60 34.67 -3.79 -10.10
C SER A 60 33.79 -2.55 -9.94
N GLY A 61 33.39 -2.31 -8.68
CA GLY A 61 33.48 -1.01 -8.02
C GLY A 61 32.61 0.14 -8.51
N GLY A 62 31.77 0.64 -7.60
CA GLY A 62 31.48 2.08 -7.55
C GLY A 62 30.03 2.48 -7.79
N GLY A 63 29.52 3.27 -6.83
CA GLY A 63 28.70 4.43 -7.14
C GLY A 63 27.20 4.19 -7.28
N CYS A 64 26.48 4.55 -6.22
CA CYS A 64 25.06 4.87 -6.27
C CYS A 64 24.79 5.89 -7.40
N ALA A 65 23.96 5.54 -8.38
CA ALA A 65 23.65 6.36 -9.54
C ALA A 65 22.61 7.47 -9.26
N CYS A 66 22.72 8.14 -8.11
CA CYS A 66 21.95 9.33 -7.79
C CYS A 66 22.88 10.55 -7.73
N GLY A 67 23.02 11.24 -8.87
CA GLY A 67 23.47 12.63 -8.91
C GLY A 67 24.97 12.82 -9.14
N LYS A 68 25.30 13.22 -10.37
CA LYS A 68 26.46 14.05 -10.77
C LYS A 68 27.88 13.47 -10.52
N PRO A 69 28.66 13.14 -11.57
CA PRO A 69 30.11 13.04 -11.46
C PRO A 69 30.73 14.42 -11.70
N HIS A 70 30.68 15.30 -10.69
CA HIS A 70 31.60 16.44 -10.61
C HIS A 70 32.22 16.39 -9.21
N GLY A 71 33.38 15.76 -9.11
CA GLY A 71 34.07 15.58 -7.84
C GLY A 71 35.39 14.87 -8.03
N CYS A 72 36.31 15.53 -8.75
CA CYS A 72 37.73 15.21 -8.67
C CYS A 72 38.20 15.53 -7.25
N GLY A 73 38.79 14.55 -6.56
CA GLY A 73 39.28 14.70 -5.20
C GLY A 73 40.15 13.52 -4.81
N SER A 74 41.35 13.44 -5.37
CA SER A 74 42.47 12.66 -4.83
C SER A 74 43.79 13.30 -5.25
N HIS A 75 44.29 14.19 -4.40
CA HIS A 75 45.72 14.46 -4.19
C HIS A 75 45.91 14.91 -2.75
#